data_AF-A0A3B1DQ60-F1
#
_entry.id   AF-A0A3B1DQ60-F1
#
_cell.length_a   1.000
_cell.length_b   1.000
_cell.length_c   1.000
_cell.angle_alpha   90.00
_cell.angle_beta   90.00
_cell.angle_gamma   90.00
#
_symmetry.space_group_name_H-M   'P 1'
#
loop_
_entity.id
_entity.type
_entity.pdbx_description
1 polymer ?
#
loop_
_entity_poly.entity_id
_entity_poly.type
_entity_poly.pdbx_seq_one_letter_code
_entity_poly.pdbx_strand_id
1 'polypeptide(L)'
;DHGASLARNEGDQKRKERLSTNDKNRQIPYFASKASSAIYGDIHDSKPLGTHDVFWQFAAFVPDAAETWLAQLKQVERSTIQAILDEVPNKRMSKIAKEFTLQLLLENQQRLLHKEQE
;
A
#
# COMPACT_ATOMS: atom_id res chain seq x y z
N ASP A 1 -4.14 6.84 14.81
CA ASP A 1 -5.08 7.55 13.91
C ASP A 1 -4.87 7.05 12.48
N HIS A 2 -5.53 5.94 12.10
CA HIS A 2 -5.34 5.28 10.80
C HIS A 2 -6.66 4.83 10.15
N GLY A 3 -7.79 5.41 10.61
CA GLY A 3 -9.13 5.00 10.17
C GLY A 3 -9.44 5.34 8.70
N ALA A 4 -8.55 6.06 8.01
CA ALA A 4 -8.64 6.34 6.58
C ALA A 4 -7.78 5.41 5.71
N SER A 5 -6.98 4.52 6.31
CA SER A 5 -6.08 3.60 5.61
C SER A 5 -6.82 2.34 5.09
N LEU A 6 -6.06 1.43 4.47
CA LEU A 6 -6.53 0.08 4.07
C LEU A 6 -7.76 0.06 3.15
N ALA A 7 -7.89 1.08 2.29
CA ALA A 7 -8.99 1.22 1.36
C ALA A 7 -10.39 1.13 2.02
N ARG A 8 -10.58 1.87 3.14
CA ARG A 8 -11.83 1.87 3.92
C ARG A 8 -13.12 2.08 3.10
N ASN A 9 -13.03 2.81 2.00
CA ASN A 9 -14.17 3.15 1.14
C ASN A 9 -14.44 2.11 0.04
N GLU A 10 -13.57 1.11 -0.14
CA GLU A 10 -13.79 0.06 -1.14
C GLU A 10 -14.78 -0.97 -0.62
N GLY A 11 -15.88 -1.19 -1.36
CA GLY A 11 -16.88 -2.20 -1.02
C GLY A 11 -16.44 -3.60 -1.49
N ASP A 12 -17.01 -4.64 -0.89
CA ASP A 12 -16.66 -6.04 -1.16
C ASP A 12 -16.79 -6.45 -2.64
N GLN A 13 -17.79 -5.91 -3.35
CA GLN A 13 -17.94 -6.16 -4.78
C GLN A 13 -16.74 -5.62 -5.58
N LYS A 14 -16.29 -4.40 -5.27
CA LYS A 14 -15.11 -3.81 -5.92
C LYS A 14 -13.85 -4.58 -5.51
N ARG A 15 -13.67 -4.90 -4.23
CA ARG A 15 -12.55 -5.71 -3.76
C ARG A 15 -12.43 -7.04 -4.52
N LYS A 16 -13.54 -7.77 -4.64
CA LYS A 16 -13.62 -9.01 -5.41
C LYS A 16 -13.21 -8.81 -6.86
N GLU A 17 -13.74 -7.78 -7.50
CA GLU A 17 -13.41 -7.45 -8.88
C GLU A 17 -11.92 -7.13 -9.05
N ARG A 18 -11.32 -6.32 -8.16
CA ARG A 18 -9.88 -6.00 -8.20
C ARG A 18 -8.99 -7.22 -8.04
N LEU A 19 -9.44 -8.21 -7.25
CA LEU A 19 -8.73 -9.47 -7.02
C LEU A 19 -8.80 -10.42 -8.23
N SER A 20 -9.87 -10.38 -9.00
CA SER A 20 -10.13 -11.37 -10.07
C SER A 20 -10.07 -10.82 -11.49
N THR A 21 -9.97 -9.51 -11.68
CA THR A 21 -9.99 -8.87 -13.00
C THR A 21 -8.69 -9.08 -13.77
N ASN A 22 -8.80 -9.21 -15.10
CA ASN A 22 -7.66 -9.18 -16.02
C ASN A 22 -7.32 -7.76 -16.51
N ASP A 23 -8.16 -6.77 -16.20
CA ASP A 23 -7.89 -5.37 -16.53
C ASP A 23 -6.87 -4.78 -15.54
N LYS A 24 -5.64 -4.57 -16.03
CA LYS A 24 -4.52 -4.01 -15.26
C LYS A 24 -4.86 -2.69 -14.57
N ASN A 25 -5.69 -1.85 -15.18
CA ASN A 25 -6.10 -0.55 -14.61
C ASN A 25 -7.17 -0.68 -13.50
N ARG A 26 -7.56 -1.91 -13.18
CA ARG A 26 -8.51 -2.20 -12.10
C ARG A 26 -7.92 -3.13 -11.04
N GLN A 27 -6.76 -3.74 -11.32
CA GLN A 27 -6.04 -4.58 -10.36
C GLN A 27 -5.45 -3.78 -9.19
N ILE A 28 -5.04 -4.51 -8.16
CA ILE A 28 -4.46 -3.96 -6.92
C ILE A 28 -3.20 -3.12 -7.16
N PRO A 29 -2.24 -3.50 -8.01
CA PRO A 29 -1.05 -2.67 -8.27
C PRO A 29 -1.40 -1.26 -8.75
N TYR A 30 -2.29 -1.15 -9.74
CA TYR A 30 -2.75 0.14 -10.24
C TYR A 30 -3.59 0.92 -9.22
N PHE A 31 -4.35 0.22 -8.37
CA PHE A 31 -5.05 0.87 -7.28
C PHE A 31 -4.08 1.46 -6.25
N ALA A 32 -3.04 0.71 -5.87
CA ALA A 32 -2.02 1.11 -4.92
C ALA A 32 -1.15 2.27 -5.44
N SER A 33 -0.84 2.28 -6.75
CA SER A 33 -0.01 3.33 -7.35
C SER A 33 -0.65 4.71 -7.33
N LYS A 34 -1.99 4.79 -7.24
CA LYS A 34 -2.73 6.06 -7.15
C LYS A 34 -2.73 6.70 -5.76
N ALA A 35 -2.08 6.08 -4.77
CA ALA A 35 -2.01 6.63 -3.43
C ALA A 35 -1.19 7.93 -3.39
N SER A 36 -1.89 9.06 -3.24
CA SER A 36 -1.30 10.39 -3.08
C SER A 36 -0.89 10.66 -1.65
N SER A 37 0.23 11.35 -1.48
CA SER A 37 0.60 11.98 -0.20
C SER A 37 -0.09 13.34 -0.05
N ALA A 38 0.23 14.04 1.03
CA ALA A 38 -0.09 15.46 1.22
C ALA A 38 1.17 16.37 1.05
N ILE A 39 2.26 15.81 0.53
CA ILE A 39 3.56 16.48 0.40
C ILE A 39 3.75 16.92 -1.05
N TYR A 40 4.20 18.15 -1.24
CA TYR A 40 4.54 18.74 -2.53
C TYR A 40 6.06 18.77 -2.67
N GLY A 41 6.58 18.47 -3.86
CA GLY A 41 8.03 18.44 -4.10
C GLY A 41 8.62 19.85 -4.12
N ASP A 42 7.86 20.78 -4.69
CA ASP A 42 8.19 22.20 -4.77
C ASP A 42 6.98 23.08 -4.38
N ILE A 43 7.26 24.32 -3.97
CA ILE A 43 6.22 25.32 -3.64
C ILE A 43 5.33 25.68 -4.85
N HIS A 44 5.83 25.50 -6.07
CA HIS A 44 5.11 25.76 -7.31
C HIS A 44 4.35 24.55 -7.85
N ASP A 45 4.47 23.38 -7.22
CA ASP A 45 3.77 22.18 -7.67
C ASP A 45 2.26 22.32 -7.48
N SER A 46 1.52 22.08 -8.55
CA SER A 46 0.05 22.11 -8.54
C SER A 46 -0.57 20.82 -7.97
N LYS A 47 0.22 19.77 -7.76
CA LYS A 47 -0.21 18.46 -7.28
C LYS A 47 0.78 17.90 -6.26
N PRO A 48 0.28 17.21 -5.21
CA PRO A 48 1.16 16.51 -4.29
C PRO A 48 1.80 15.29 -4.97
N LEU A 49 2.92 14.85 -4.40
CA LEU A 49 3.65 13.66 -4.80
C LEU A 49 2.90 12.37 -4.40
N GLY A 50 3.16 11.30 -5.14
CA GLY A 50 2.74 9.95 -4.73
C GLY A 50 3.41 9.53 -3.43
N THR A 51 2.75 8.68 -2.64
CA THR A 51 3.32 8.16 -1.39
C THR A 51 4.64 7.41 -1.58
N HIS A 52 4.80 6.73 -2.73
CA HIS A 52 6.02 6.04 -3.11
C HIS A 52 7.14 7.04 -3.48
N ASP A 53 6.84 8.03 -4.31
CA ASP A 53 7.79 9.09 -4.70
C ASP A 53 8.31 9.85 -3.48
N VAL A 54 7.41 10.20 -2.56
CA VAL A 54 7.77 10.86 -1.30
C VAL A 54 8.80 10.04 -0.53
N PHE A 55 8.57 8.73 -0.37
CA PHE A 55 9.52 7.88 0.34
C PHE A 55 10.92 7.96 -0.29
N TRP A 56 11.01 7.87 -1.61
CA TRP A 56 12.31 7.91 -2.31
C TRP A 56 12.96 9.30 -2.31
N GLN A 57 12.19 10.37 -2.34
CA GLN A 57 12.74 11.71 -2.14
C GLN A 57 13.35 11.85 -0.75
N PHE A 58 12.64 11.45 0.31
CA PHE A 58 13.21 11.44 1.67
C PHE A 58 14.40 10.49 1.83
N ALA A 59 14.37 9.34 1.16
CA ALA A 59 15.48 8.40 1.15
C ALA A 59 16.75 9.01 0.53
N ALA A 60 16.63 9.90 -0.45
CA ALA A 60 17.77 10.62 -1.01
C ALA A 60 18.38 11.61 -0.01
N PHE A 61 17.57 12.21 0.88
CA PHE A 61 18.06 13.11 1.92
C PHE A 61 18.68 12.39 3.12
N VAL A 62 18.12 11.24 3.52
CA VAL A 62 18.58 10.47 4.69
C VAL A 62 18.66 8.97 4.36
N PRO A 63 19.71 8.53 3.62
CA PRO A 63 19.83 7.16 3.12
C PRO A 63 19.83 6.10 4.24
N ASP A 64 20.56 6.35 5.32
CA ASP A 64 20.68 5.40 6.46
C ASP A 64 19.33 5.11 7.11
N ALA A 65 18.46 6.12 7.20
CA ALA A 65 17.11 5.95 7.74
C ALA A 65 16.26 5.11 6.78
N ALA A 66 16.33 5.37 5.47
CA ALA A 66 15.61 4.59 4.48
C ALA A 66 16.05 3.12 4.47
N GLU A 67 17.36 2.86 4.52
CA GLU A 67 17.90 1.49 4.61
C GLU A 67 17.39 0.78 5.87
N THR A 68 17.42 1.46 7.03
CA THR A 68 16.90 0.93 8.29
C THR A 68 15.42 0.54 8.16
N TRP A 69 14.59 1.42 7.61
CA TRP A 69 13.16 1.15 7.46
C TRP A 69 12.85 0.06 6.42
N LEU A 70 13.60 0.00 5.31
CA LEU A 70 13.46 -1.07 4.31
C LEU A 70 13.90 -2.42 4.89
N ALA A 71 14.96 -2.45 5.71
CA ALA A 71 15.39 -3.66 6.40
C ALA A 71 14.33 -4.19 7.39
N GLN A 72 13.66 -3.29 8.12
CA GLN A 72 12.52 -3.65 8.97
C GLN A 72 11.33 -4.14 8.13
N LEU A 73 10.99 -3.43 7.05
CA LEU A 73 9.89 -3.79 6.16
C LEU A 73 10.09 -5.18 5.54
N LYS A 74 11.33 -5.56 5.22
CA LYS A 74 11.68 -6.88 4.68
C LYS A 74 11.40 -8.03 5.67
N GLN A 75 11.40 -7.75 6.97
CA GLN A 75 11.09 -8.75 8.01
C GLN A 75 9.59 -8.91 8.25
N VAL A 76 8.74 -8.08 7.64
CA VAL A 76 7.29 -8.20 7.76
C VAL A 76 6.79 -9.33 6.87
N GLU A 77 6.63 -10.51 7.49
CA GLU A 77 6.22 -11.73 6.79
C GLU A 77 4.72 -11.76 6.45
N ARG A 78 4.40 -12.34 5.28
CA ARG A 78 3.00 -12.56 4.84
C ARG A 78 2.15 -13.27 5.91
N SER A 79 2.71 -14.30 6.56
CA SER A 79 2.01 -15.08 7.58
C SER A 79 1.62 -14.24 8.79
N THR A 80 2.47 -13.28 9.18
CA THR A 80 2.20 -12.36 10.29
C THR A 80 1.06 -11.42 9.94
N ILE A 81 1.05 -10.85 8.73
CA ILE A 81 -0.04 -9.99 8.27
C ILE A 81 -1.36 -10.78 8.21
N GLN A 82 -1.32 -12.00 7.66
CA GLN A 82 -2.49 -12.87 7.57
C GLN A 82 -3.05 -13.22 8.95
N ALA A 83 -2.19 -13.56 9.92
CA ALA A 83 -2.61 -13.87 11.29
C ALA A 83 -3.35 -12.70 11.95
N ILE A 84 -2.83 -11.48 11.82
CA ILE A 84 -3.48 -10.26 12.34
C ILE A 84 -4.85 -10.04 11.67
N LEU A 85 -4.94 -10.23 10.36
CA LEU A 85 -6.22 -10.10 9.65
C LEU A 85 -7.22 -11.19 10.05
N ASP A 86 -6.74 -12.40 10.35
CA ASP A 86 -7.58 -13.51 10.77
C ASP A 86 -8.22 -13.30 12.15
N GLU A 87 -7.54 -12.58 13.05
CA GLU A 87 -8.08 -12.18 14.35
C GLU A 87 -9.30 -11.25 14.24
N VAL A 88 -9.44 -10.50 13.14
CA VAL A 88 -10.59 -9.60 12.96
C VAL A 88 -11.87 -10.42 12.72
N PRO A 89 -12.93 -10.29 13.52
CA PRO A 89 -14.14 -11.08 13.32
C PRO A 89 -14.80 -10.84 11.95
N ASN A 90 -15.36 -11.88 11.33
CA ASN A 90 -16.01 -11.78 10.00
C ASN A 90 -17.16 -10.77 9.94
N LYS A 91 -17.80 -10.48 11.09
CA LYS A 91 -18.83 -9.44 11.23
C LYS A 91 -18.30 -8.00 11.14
N ARG A 92 -16.98 -7.80 11.29
CA ARG A 92 -16.29 -6.51 11.18
C ARG A 92 -15.53 -6.39 9.86
N MET A 93 -14.96 -7.49 9.38
CA MET A 93 -14.21 -7.54 8.13
C MET A 93 -14.51 -8.86 7.42
N SER A 94 -15.17 -8.80 6.27
CA SER A 94 -15.51 -9.99 5.50
C SER A 94 -14.27 -10.73 5.02
N LYS A 95 -14.42 -11.99 4.61
CA LYS A 95 -13.30 -12.79 4.07
C LYS A 95 -12.65 -12.11 2.86
N ILE A 96 -13.45 -11.54 1.95
CA ILE A 96 -12.94 -10.84 0.77
C ILE A 96 -12.24 -9.53 1.15
N ALA A 97 -12.71 -8.84 2.19
CA ALA A 97 -12.02 -7.67 2.71
C ALA A 97 -10.63 -8.05 3.26
N LYS A 98 -10.52 -9.13 4.05
CA LYS A 98 -9.24 -9.63 4.57
C LYS A 98 -8.28 -9.98 3.45
N GLU A 99 -8.73 -10.74 2.46
CA GLU A 99 -7.91 -11.15 1.32
C GLU A 99 -7.43 -9.93 0.52
N PHE A 100 -8.33 -9.00 0.22
CA PHE A 100 -7.96 -7.76 -0.46
C PHE A 100 -6.95 -6.94 0.33
N THR A 101 -7.16 -6.76 1.63
CA THR A 101 -6.25 -6.01 2.50
C THR A 101 -4.87 -6.66 2.58
N LEU A 102 -4.80 -7.99 2.68
CA LEU A 102 -3.52 -8.70 2.64
C LEU A 102 -2.78 -8.40 1.33
N GLN A 103 -3.45 -8.58 0.19
CA GLN A 103 -2.83 -8.36 -1.12
C GLN A 103 -2.41 -6.90 -1.32
N LEU A 104 -3.22 -5.94 -0.84
CA LEU A 104 -2.87 -4.51 -0.88
C LEU A 104 -1.62 -4.19 -0.04
N LEU A 105 -1.47 -4.80 1.15
CA LEU A 105 -0.30 -4.59 2.00
C LEU A 105 0.96 -5.20 1.38
N LEU A 106 0.85 -6.42 0.84
CA LEU A 106 1.96 -7.08 0.15
C LEU A 106 2.38 -6.34 -1.10
N GLU A 107 1.43 -5.81 -1.88
CA GLU A 107 1.72 -4.97 -3.04
C GLU A 107 2.51 -3.72 -2.65
N ASN A 108 2.06 -2.98 -1.63
CA ASN A 108 2.79 -1.79 -1.17
C ASN A 108 4.18 -2.15 -0.61
N GLN A 109 4.33 -3.28 0.09
CA GLN A 109 5.62 -3.77 0.54
C GLN A 109 6.54 -4.06 -0.65
N GLN A 110 6.06 -4.80 -1.65
CA GLN A 110 6.83 -5.15 -2.85
C GLN A 110 7.28 -3.90 -3.61
N ARG A 111 6.40 -2.91 -3.80
CA ARG A 111 6.73 -1.65 -4.49
C ARG A 111 7.83 -0.84 -3.80
N LEU A 112 7.93 -0.91 -2.46
CA LEU A 112 9.00 -0.24 -1.72
C LEU A 112 10.31 -1.04 -1.72
N LEU A 113 10.25 -2.37 -1.64
CA LEU A 113 11.44 -3.23 -1.60
C LEU A 113 12.07 -3.44 -2.98
N HIS A 114 11.26 -3.52 -4.03
CA HIS A 114 11.70 -3.52 -5.41
C HIS A 114 11.54 -2.12 -5.93
N LYS A 115 12.59 -1.31 -5.80
CA LYS A 115 12.68 0.02 -6.41
C LYS A 115 12.23 -0.10 -7.87
N GLU A 116 11.02 0.37 -8.19
CA GLU A 116 10.58 0.46 -9.59
C GLU A 116 11.59 1.37 -10.29
N GLN A 117 12.41 0.77 -11.16
CA GLN A 117 13.26 1.51 -12.07
C GLN A 117 12.32 2.14 -13.10
N GLU A 118 12.30 3.47 -13.16
CA GLU A 118 11.69 4.22 -14.27
C GLU A 118 12.27 3.79 -15.62
#